data_AF-A0A925XCE5-F1
#
_entry.id   AF-A0A925XCE5-F1
#
_cell.length_a   1.000
_cell.length_b   1.000
_cell.length_c   1.000
_cell.angle_alpha   90.00
_cell.angle_beta   90.00
_cell.angle_gamma   90.00
#
_symmetry.space_group_name_H-M   'P 1'
#
loop_
_entity.id
_entity.type
_entity.pdbx_description
1 polymer ?
#
loop_
_entity_poly.entity_id
_entity_poly.type
_entity_poly.pdbx_seq_one_letter_code
_entity_poly.pdbx_strand_id
1 'polypeptide(L)'
;MVTNTEVKFPNGTPLKDIFIAQLRENTGLQIEYCEQNISLVNPVDGSRFGLYFDNDIVVIVKGMPTINYLLGTTLRTLIDMGGIFEGGFFGKELPEWAGMTYSEVRNHPKHKYL
;
A
#
# COMPACT_ATOMS: atom_id res chain seq x y z
N MET A 1 -1.40 -0.08 19.12
CA MET A 1 -0.01 0.37 18.93
C MET A 1 0.10 0.84 17.50
N VAL A 2 0.38 2.13 17.29
CA VAL A 2 0.57 2.68 15.94
C VAL A 2 1.96 2.28 15.46
N THR A 3 2.06 1.86 14.20
CA THR A 3 3.35 1.58 13.57
C THR A 3 3.44 2.35 12.27
N ASN A 4 4.66 2.81 11.95
CA ASN A 4 4.94 3.53 10.72
C ASN A 4 5.82 2.67 9.83
N THR A 5 5.65 2.83 8.53
CA THR A 5 6.46 2.19 7.50
C THR A 5 6.86 3.26 6.50
N GLU A 6 8.16 3.38 6.24
CA GLU A 6 8.70 4.40 5.35
C GLU A 6 9.22 3.75 4.07
N VAL A 7 8.91 4.39 2.94
CA VAL A 7 9.47 4.05 1.64
C VAL A 7 10.22 5.27 1.12
N LYS A 8 11.53 5.13 0.90
CA LYS A 8 12.42 6.23 0.48
C LYS A 8 12.46 6.33 -1.04
N PHE A 9 12.55 7.54 -1.55
CA PHE A 9 12.63 7.85 -2.98
C PHE A 9 13.83 8.78 -3.23
N PRO A 10 15.02 8.24 -3.55
CA PRO A 10 16.24 9.03 -3.72
C PRO A 10 16.16 10.12 -4.80
N ASN A 11 15.22 9.97 -5.74
CA ASN A 11 15.02 10.88 -6.88
C ASN A 11 13.73 11.71 -6.75
N GLY A 12 13.17 11.80 -5.54
CA GLY A 12 11.90 12.48 -5.26
C GLY A 12 10.71 11.53 -5.29
N THR A 13 9.72 11.80 -4.44
CA THR A 13 8.50 10.98 -4.38
C THR A 13 7.63 11.12 -5.64
N PRO A 14 6.90 10.07 -6.01
CA PRO A 14 5.93 10.17 -7.08
C PRO A 14 4.81 11.14 -6.69
N LEU A 15 4.25 11.81 -7.69
CA LEU A 15 3.04 12.60 -7.49
C LEU A 15 1.93 11.69 -6.95
N LYS A 16 1.27 12.14 -5.88
CA LYS A 16 0.19 11.40 -5.21
C LYS A 16 -0.85 10.87 -6.21
N ASP A 17 -1.33 11.71 -7.13
CA ASP A 17 -2.37 11.31 -8.08
C ASP A 17 -1.90 10.21 -9.05
N ILE A 18 -0.63 10.25 -9.45
CA ILE A 18 -0.02 9.22 -10.30
C ILE A 18 0.11 7.91 -9.53
N PHE A 19 0.56 7.97 -8.28
CA PHE A 19 0.61 6.81 -7.41
C PHE A 19 -0.78 6.19 -7.19
N ILE A 20 -1.80 7.02 -6.92
CA ILE A 20 -3.18 6.53 -6.70
C ILE A 20 -3.73 5.90 -7.98
N ALA A 21 -3.47 6.50 -9.15
CA ALA A 21 -3.85 5.90 -10.43
C ALA A 21 -3.18 4.52 -10.62
N GLN A 22 -1.87 4.42 -10.41
CA GLN A 22 -1.15 3.15 -10.52
C GLN A 22 -1.65 2.11 -9.52
N LEU A 23 -1.96 2.52 -8.28
CA LEU A 23 -2.50 1.64 -7.26
C LEU A 23 -3.87 1.09 -7.65
N ARG A 24 -4.74 1.91 -8.27
CA ARG A 24 -6.04 1.45 -8.80
C ARG A 24 -5.86 0.42 -9.91
N GLU A 25 -4.91 0.64 -10.81
CA GLU A 25 -4.59 -0.32 -11.87
C GLU A 25 -4.08 -1.64 -11.28
N ASN A 26 -3.10 -1.58 -10.37
CA ASN A 26 -2.51 -2.76 -9.74
C ASN A 26 -3.52 -3.55 -8.91
N THR A 27 -4.46 -2.86 -8.25
CA THR A 27 -5.46 -3.52 -7.42
C THR A 27 -6.69 -3.98 -8.19
N GLY A 28 -7.01 -3.34 -9.33
CA GLY A 28 -8.30 -3.45 -9.98
C GLY A 28 -9.47 -2.87 -9.16
N LEU A 29 -9.18 -2.08 -8.12
CA LEU A 29 -10.17 -1.49 -7.22
C LEU A 29 -10.26 0.02 -7.41
N GLN A 30 -11.44 0.58 -7.14
CA GLN A 30 -11.67 2.02 -7.07
C GLN A 30 -11.15 2.57 -5.73
N ILE A 31 -9.85 2.50 -5.50
CA ILE A 31 -9.20 3.00 -4.29
C ILE A 31 -9.37 4.52 -4.20
N GLU A 32 -9.78 5.04 -3.05
CA GLU A 32 -9.89 6.48 -2.80
C GLU A 32 -8.89 6.93 -1.74
N TYR A 33 -8.34 8.13 -1.96
CA TYR A 33 -7.54 8.85 -0.99
C TYR A 33 -8.43 9.91 -0.33
N CYS A 34 -8.59 9.81 0.99
CA CYS A 34 -9.38 10.75 1.77
C CYS A 34 -8.46 11.85 2.34
N GLU A 35 -8.52 13.04 1.76
CA GLU A 35 -7.71 14.19 2.18
C GLU A 35 -7.96 14.60 3.64
N GLN A 36 -9.20 14.46 4.12
CA GLN A 36 -9.60 14.90 5.46
C GLN A 36 -8.88 14.15 6.59
N ASN A 37 -8.49 12.91 6.34
CA ASN A 37 -7.83 12.05 7.32
C ASN A 37 -6.53 11.43 6.78
N ILE A 38 -6.04 11.90 5.62
CA ILE A 38 -4.77 11.52 5.01
C ILE A 38 -4.68 9.99 4.89
N SER A 39 -5.75 9.35 4.41
CA SER A 39 -5.83 7.88 4.39
C SER A 39 -6.27 7.28 3.07
N LEU A 40 -5.73 6.10 2.79
CA LEU A 40 -6.21 5.22 1.74
C LEU A 40 -7.27 4.28 2.31
N VAL A 41 -8.36 4.07 1.57
CA VAL A 41 -9.45 3.19 1.96
C VAL A 41 -9.66 2.11 0.90
N ASN A 42 -9.74 0.86 1.34
CA ASN A 42 -10.19 -0.25 0.49
C ASN A 42 -11.72 -0.20 0.41
N PRO A 43 -12.31 -0.04 -0.79
CA PRO A 43 -13.76 0.06 -0.94
C PRO A 43 -14.50 -1.27 -0.67
N VAL A 44 -13.80 -2.41 -0.63
CA VAL A 44 -14.42 -3.73 -0.49
C VAL A 44 -14.60 -4.12 0.98
N ASP A 45 -13.58 -3.96 1.80
CA ASP A 45 -13.56 -4.41 3.20
C ASP A 45 -13.54 -3.24 4.21
N GLY A 46 -13.40 -1.99 3.74
CA GLY A 46 -13.33 -0.78 4.57
C GLY A 46 -12.02 -0.61 5.34
N SER A 47 -11.02 -1.47 5.10
CA SER A 47 -9.70 -1.33 5.69
C SER A 47 -9.02 -0.06 5.20
N ARG A 48 -8.28 0.59 6.10
CA ARG A 48 -7.65 1.87 5.80
C ARG A 48 -6.34 2.04 6.55
N PHE A 49 -5.46 2.86 6.00
CA PHE A 49 -4.25 3.30 6.67
C PHE A 49 -3.89 4.72 6.22
N GLY A 50 -3.17 5.43 7.09
CA GLY A 50 -2.65 6.75 6.76
C GLY A 50 -1.54 6.65 5.72
N LEU A 51 -1.54 7.56 4.76
CA LEU A 51 -0.52 7.63 3.72
C LEU A 51 -0.13 9.09 3.48
N TYR A 52 1.11 9.42 3.84
CA TYR A 52 1.67 10.76 3.74
C TYR A 52 2.82 10.79 2.75
N PHE A 53 2.85 11.81 1.89
CA PHE A 53 3.91 12.05 0.91
C PHE A 53 4.76 13.22 1.40
N ASP A 54 6.04 12.97 1.61
CA ASP A 54 7.08 13.98 1.79
C ASP A 54 7.97 14.03 0.54
N ASN A 55 8.92 14.97 0.47
CA ASN A 55 9.74 15.18 -0.73
C ASN A 55 10.52 13.93 -1.18
N ASP A 56 11.04 13.14 -0.24
CA ASP A 56 11.89 11.97 -0.50
C ASP A 56 11.38 10.71 0.20
N ILE A 57 10.26 10.76 0.92
CA ILE A 57 9.73 9.64 1.69
C ILE A 57 8.21 9.57 1.56
N VAL A 58 7.68 8.36 1.43
CA VAL A 58 6.26 8.06 1.66
C VAL A 58 6.12 7.33 2.98
N VAL A 59 5.32 7.90 3.89
CA VAL A 59 5.06 7.36 5.24
C VAL A 59 3.69 6.71 5.28
N ILE A 60 3.66 5.44 5.68
CA ILE A 60 2.45 4.66 5.87
C ILE A 60 2.21 4.46 7.37
N VAL A 61 1.06 4.91 7.87
CA VAL A 61 0.70 4.89 9.30
C VAL A 61 -0.46 3.91 9.52
N LYS A 62 -0.27 2.90 10.37
CA LYS A 62 -1.28 1.86 10.63
C LYS A 62 -1.59 1.67 12.12
N GLY A 63 -2.88 1.52 12.43
CA GLY A 63 -3.40 1.43 13.80
C GLY A 63 -3.15 0.09 14.50
N MET A 64 -2.95 -0.99 13.74
CA MET A 64 -2.55 -2.32 14.22
C MET A 64 -1.93 -3.15 13.07
N PRO A 65 -1.13 -4.18 13.37
CA PRO A 65 -0.56 -5.08 12.37
C PRO A 65 -1.63 -6.04 11.84
N THR A 66 -2.46 -5.58 10.90
CA THR A 66 -3.20 -6.49 10.02
C THR A 66 -2.46 -6.56 8.70
N ILE A 67 -2.11 -7.77 8.29
CA ILE A 67 -1.78 -8.06 6.89
C ILE A 67 -3.08 -7.80 6.13
N ASN A 68 -3.21 -6.64 5.49
CA ASN A 68 -4.29 -6.41 4.55
C ASN A 68 -3.72 -6.30 3.13
N TYR A 69 -4.54 -6.74 2.19
CA TYR A 69 -4.27 -6.68 0.77
C TYR A 69 -3.81 -5.28 0.30
N LEU A 70 -4.51 -4.23 0.76
CA LEU A 70 -4.24 -2.86 0.32
C LEU A 70 -2.84 -2.39 0.70
N LEU A 71 -2.35 -2.73 1.90
CA LEU A 71 -1.02 -2.35 2.38
C LEU A 71 0.07 -3.06 1.59
N GLY A 72 -0.07 -4.38 1.37
CA GLY A 72 0.87 -5.15 0.57
C GLY A 72 0.99 -4.58 -0.85
N THR A 73 -0.15 -4.32 -1.49
CA THR A 73 -0.19 -3.78 -2.86
C THR A 73 0.29 -2.33 -2.92
N THR A 74 0.05 -1.53 -1.89
CA THR A 74 0.58 -0.17 -1.79
C THR A 74 2.10 -0.17 -1.69
N LEU A 75 2.67 -0.99 -0.82
CA LEU A 75 4.12 -1.12 -0.71
C LEU A 75 4.74 -1.61 -2.02
N ARG A 76 4.13 -2.61 -2.65
CA ARG A 76 4.59 -3.11 -3.95
C ARG A 76 4.56 -2.02 -5.01
N THR A 77 3.46 -1.27 -5.09
CA THR A 77 3.30 -0.16 -6.05
C THR A 77 4.36 0.93 -5.82
N LEU A 78 4.62 1.31 -4.57
CA LEU A 78 5.67 2.29 -4.25
C LEU A 78 7.06 1.80 -4.68
N ILE A 79 7.36 0.51 -4.49
CA ILE A 79 8.63 -0.09 -4.93
C ILE A 79 8.74 -0.12 -6.46
N ASP A 80 7.68 -0.53 -7.16
CA ASP A 80 7.66 -0.55 -8.63
C ASP A 80 7.81 0.87 -9.22
N MET A 81 7.43 1.91 -8.46
CA MET A 81 7.66 3.33 -8.79
C MET A 81 9.05 3.85 -8.39
N GLY A 82 9.98 2.97 -8.00
CA GLY A 82 11.36 3.33 -7.64
C GLY A 82 11.61 3.58 -6.15
N GLY A 83 10.64 3.25 -5.31
CA GLY A 83 10.76 3.33 -3.85
C GLY A 83 11.65 2.24 -3.26
N ILE A 84 12.39 2.59 -2.21
CA ILE A 84 13.24 1.68 -1.45
C ILE A 84 12.58 1.43 -0.09
N PHE A 85 12.21 0.19 0.15
CA PHE A 85 11.59 -0.25 1.39
C PHE A 85 12.53 -1.17 2.18
N GLU A 86 13.09 -0.67 3.28
CA GLU A 86 14.07 -1.40 4.12
C GLU A 86 13.43 -2.10 5.33
N GLY A 87 12.17 -1.82 5.63
CA GLY A 87 11.51 -2.25 6.88
C GLY A 87 10.97 -3.68 6.89
N GLY A 88 10.88 -4.34 5.73
CA GLY A 88 10.23 -5.64 5.57
C GLY A 88 8.73 -5.63 5.90
N PHE A 89 7.93 -6.43 5.19
CA PHE A 89 6.52 -6.61 5.49
C PHE A 89 6.36 -7.51 6.72
N PHE A 90 6.39 -6.91 7.92
CA PHE A 90 6.48 -7.62 9.21
C PHE A 90 7.81 -8.36 9.40
N GLY A 91 8.93 -7.73 9.00
CA GLY A 91 10.27 -8.33 9.08
C GLY A 91 10.53 -9.44 8.06
N LYS A 92 9.71 -9.51 7.00
CA LYS A 92 9.83 -10.45 5.88
C LYS A 92 9.77 -9.74 4.53
N GLU A 93 10.06 -10.46 3.46
CA GLU A 93 9.78 -9.97 2.10
C GLU A 93 8.28 -9.70 1.92
N LEU A 94 7.96 -8.85 0.94
CA LEU A 94 6.57 -8.65 0.54
C LEU A 94 5.97 -10.00 0.08
N PRO A 95 4.72 -10.29 0.45
CA PRO A 95 4.08 -11.52 0.03
C PRO A 95 3.94 -11.56 -1.49
N GLU A 96 4.03 -12.76 -2.08
CA GLU A 96 3.91 -12.96 -3.53
C GLU A 96 2.63 -12.35 -4.13
N TRP A 97 1.54 -12.32 -3.34
CA TRP A 97 0.27 -11.74 -3.76
C TRP A 97 0.26 -10.21 -3.83
N ALA A 98 1.28 -9.51 -3.30
CA ALA A 98 1.32 -8.05 -3.25
C ALA A 98 1.35 -7.39 -4.65
N GLY A 99 1.66 -8.13 -5.71
CA GLY A 99 1.58 -7.67 -7.10
C GLY A 99 0.32 -8.14 -7.85
N MET A 100 -0.59 -8.84 -7.18
CA MET A 100 -1.81 -9.38 -7.79
C MET A 100 -2.99 -8.41 -7.60
N THR A 101 -3.91 -8.40 -8.56
CA THR A 101 -5.20 -7.71 -8.43
C THR A 101 -6.06 -8.35 -7.33
N TYR A 102 -7.04 -7.61 -6.82
CA TYR A 102 -7.90 -8.09 -5.74
C TYR A 102 -8.65 -9.37 -6.14
N SER A 103 -9.10 -9.43 -7.40
CA SER A 103 -9.77 -10.59 -7.97
C SER A 103 -8.87 -11.82 -8.03
N GLU A 104 -7.58 -11.66 -8.36
CA GLU A 104 -6.62 -12.76 -8.36
C GLU A 104 -6.34 -13.27 -6.95
N VAL A 105 -6.13 -12.38 -5.97
CA VAL A 105 -5.90 -12.77 -4.57
C VAL A 105 -7.12 -13.48 -3.98
N ARG A 106 -8.34 -13.02 -4.30
CA ARG A 106 -9.58 -13.66 -3.86
C ARG A 106 -9.73 -15.10 -4.36
N ASN A 107 -9.24 -15.37 -5.56
CA ASN A 107 -9.27 -16.71 -6.15
C ASN A 107 -8.02 -17.53 -5.80
N HIS A 108 -7.06 -16.94 -5.08
CA HIS A 108 -5.83 -17.62 -4.70
C HIS A 108 -6.06 -18.62 -3.54
N PRO A 109 -5.40 -19.80 -3.52
CA PRO A 109 -5.58 -20.82 -2.48
C PRO A 109 -5.32 -20.35 -1.05
N LYS A 110 -4.62 -19.22 -0.90
CA LYS A 110 -4.29 -18.57 0.39
C LYS A 110 -5.06 -17.25 0.60
N HIS A 111 -6.38 -17.22 0.37
CA HIS A 111 -7.26 -16.05 0.56
C HIS A 111 -7.29 -15.40 1.96
N LYS A 112 -6.48 -15.87 2.92
CA LYS A 112 -6.48 -15.44 4.34
C LYS A 112 -5.97 -14.00 4.58
N TYR A 113 -5.70 -13.26 3.51
CA TYR A 113 -5.05 -11.95 3.53
C TYR A 113 -5.95 -10.82 2.98
N LEU A 114 -7.20 -11.15 2.67
CA LEU A 114 -8.31 -10.22 2.41
C LEU A 114 -9.03 -9.88 3.70
#